data_AF-A0A954K1P7-F1
#
_entry.id   AF-A0A954K1P7-F1
#
_cell.length_a   1.000
_cell.length_b   1.000
_cell.length_c   1.000
_cell.angle_alpha   90.00
_cell.angle_beta   90.00
_cell.angle_gamma   90.00
#
_symmetry.space_group_name_H-M   'P 1'
#
loop_
_entity.id
_entity.type
_entity.pdbx_description
1 polymer ?
#
loop_
_entity_poly.entity_id
_entity_poly.type
_entity_poly.pdbx_seq_one_letter_code
_entity_poly.pdbx_strand_id
1 'polypeptide(L)'
;MTIEPELMRTSPTSQRLGKGGWIVLFLTAGFFLFFFVICLGMSFLVQTLYLLVTGWTRYLARTLPELPLSVSGTLWFLFSLSLFTWGVHLGCRRLFQIRAASATNSAKTACETNWCLRWSLSLVAVVLVLTTSGICLIGIFHQMWWMTTGNDKLVRGGMLAARRSTSKIHLKQIGLAMHNYHENFHQFPIGGTFSATGLPQHGWVARLLPYMDQKELYQTIDFNQPWTAEANRKPFETRLYWMQNPGLNYDFIPDQKKATGYQPAQYAGNPRVLGANAGLKLDQIKDGATNTILAGEVMEGIRAWGDPLNVRDPARGIKQGPDTLGGPFESGTQILFVDGSVRSISENIDPAVLKALSTPNGGEPVGDF
;
A
#
# COMPACT_ATOMS: atom_id res chain seq x y z
N MET A 1 70.07 43.76 38.28
CA MET A 1 69.83 43.77 36.82
C MET A 1 70.46 42.51 36.28
N THR A 2 69.75 41.49 35.82
CA THR A 2 68.43 41.37 35.21
C THR A 2 67.87 39.98 35.55
N ILE A 3 66.64 39.91 36.04
CA ILE A 3 65.86 38.67 36.16
C ILE A 3 64.80 38.78 35.06
N GLU A 4 64.87 37.94 34.04
CA GLU A 4 63.76 37.70 33.11
C GLU A 4 63.13 36.33 33.40
N PRO A 5 61.79 36.21 33.43
CA PRO A 5 61.10 34.93 33.45
C PRO A 5 60.54 34.61 32.05
N GLU A 6 61.08 33.59 31.39
CA GLU A 6 60.52 33.11 30.10
C GLU A 6 59.58 31.92 30.34
N LEU A 7 58.30 32.23 30.45
CA LEU A 7 57.17 31.29 30.46
C LEU A 7 56.94 30.75 29.04
N MET A 8 57.54 29.61 28.70
CA MET A 8 57.17 28.87 27.49
C MET A 8 55.87 28.08 27.71
N ARG A 9 54.80 28.55 27.07
CA ARG A 9 53.55 27.82 26.80
C ARG A 9 53.83 26.51 26.06
N THR A 10 53.41 25.38 26.59
CA THR A 10 53.16 24.18 25.79
C THR A 10 51.74 24.27 25.20
N SER A 11 51.64 24.30 23.87
CA SER A 11 50.38 24.21 23.14
C SER A 11 49.95 22.75 23.00
N PRO A 12 48.64 22.43 23.04
CA PRO A 12 48.18 21.07 22.80
C PRO A 12 48.31 20.77 21.30
N THR A 13 49.09 19.75 20.98
CA THR A 13 49.32 19.28 19.63
C THR A 13 48.01 18.71 19.08
N SER A 14 47.30 19.46 18.23
CA SER A 14 46.17 18.92 17.48
C SER A 14 46.70 17.87 16.49
N GLN A 15 46.57 16.58 16.83
CA GLN A 15 46.84 15.50 15.88
C GLN A 15 45.81 15.57 14.75
N ARG A 16 46.22 16.14 13.61
CA ARG A 16 45.43 16.09 12.38
C ARG A 16 45.34 14.63 11.94
N LEU A 17 44.13 14.07 11.95
CA LEU A 17 43.81 12.78 11.36
C LEU A 17 44.33 12.73 9.91
N GLY A 18 45.26 11.81 9.64
CA GLY A 18 45.74 11.53 8.29
C GLY A 18 44.61 11.04 7.38
N LYS A 19 44.82 11.07 6.05
CA LYS A 19 43.82 10.65 5.05
C LYS A 19 43.20 9.28 5.34
N GLY A 20 43.97 8.33 5.87
CA GLY A 20 43.46 7.01 6.28
C GLY A 20 42.52 7.03 7.49
N GLY A 21 42.74 7.94 8.45
CA GLY A 21 41.87 8.10 9.60
C GLY A 21 40.49 8.65 9.24
N TRP A 22 40.44 9.56 8.24
CA TRP A 22 39.17 10.06 7.71
C TRP A 22 38.36 8.96 7.02
N ILE A 23 39.00 8.10 6.23
CA ILE A 23 38.31 6.99 5.55
C ILE A 23 37.69 6.04 6.58
N VAL A 24 38.44 5.65 7.61
CA VAL A 24 37.93 4.77 8.67
C VAL A 24 36.75 5.42 9.40
N LEU A 25 36.83 6.71 9.71
CA LEU A 25 35.77 7.44 10.41
C LEU A 25 34.50 7.59 9.56
N PHE A 26 34.63 7.80 8.25
CA PHE A 26 33.49 7.83 7.33
C PHE A 26 32.83 6.45 7.19
N LEU A 27 33.62 5.37 7.10
CA LEU A 27 33.09 4.02 6.98
C LEU A 27 32.37 3.58 8.27
N THR A 28 32.93 3.89 9.45
CA THR A 28 32.28 3.58 10.71
C THR A 28 31.01 4.40 10.91
N ALA A 29 31.04 5.70 10.63
CA ALA A 29 29.85 6.56 10.69
C ALA A 29 28.74 6.08 9.72
N GLY A 30 29.12 5.67 8.50
CA GLY A 30 28.18 5.11 7.52
C GLY A 30 27.55 3.79 7.99
N PHE A 31 28.33 2.91 8.63
CA PHE A 31 27.84 1.66 9.19
C PHE A 31 26.84 1.89 10.34
N PHE A 32 27.14 2.82 11.25
CA PHE A 32 26.22 3.18 12.34
C PHE A 32 24.94 3.83 11.83
N LEU A 33 25.04 4.72 10.83
CA LEU A 33 23.87 5.34 10.20
C LEU A 33 22.98 4.28 9.53
N PHE A 34 23.59 3.33 8.82
CA PHE A 34 22.87 2.22 8.19
C PHE A 34 22.11 1.36 9.22
N PHE A 35 22.77 0.98 10.31
CA PHE A 35 22.14 0.21 11.38
C PHE A 35 21.02 0.99 12.09
N PHE A 36 21.24 2.29 12.34
CA PHE A 36 20.26 3.18 12.94
C PHE A 36 18.98 3.31 12.08
N VAL A 37 19.12 3.46 10.76
CA VAL A 37 18.00 3.50 9.81
C VAL A 37 17.19 2.20 9.82
N ILE A 38 17.85 1.04 9.95
CA ILE A 38 17.18 -0.26 10.05
C ILE A 38 16.42 -0.39 11.38
N CYS A 39 17.03 0.01 12.50
CA CYS A 39 16.39 -0.02 13.82
C CYS A 39 15.17 0.89 13.91
N LEU A 40 15.13 2.00 13.16
CA LEU A 40 13.96 2.87 13.03
C LEU A 40 12.84 2.29 12.14
N GLY A 41 13.01 1.08 11.61
CA GLY A 41 12.02 0.45 10.72
C GLY A 41 11.99 1.03 9.31
N MET A 42 12.95 1.89 8.94
CA MET A 42 13.05 2.50 7.61
C MET A 42 13.78 1.61 6.59
N SER A 43 13.50 0.30 6.62
CA SER A 43 14.12 -0.70 5.73
C SER A 43 13.90 -0.41 4.24
N PHE A 44 12.82 0.31 3.90
CA PHE A 44 12.52 0.74 2.54
C PHE A 44 13.65 1.56 1.89
N LEU A 45 14.34 2.43 2.63
CA LEU A 45 15.41 3.27 2.05
C LEU A 45 16.63 2.43 1.65
N VAL A 46 17.03 1.52 2.54
CA VAL A 46 18.11 0.56 2.29
C VAL A 46 17.75 -0.38 1.14
N GLN A 47 16.53 -0.90 1.14
CA GLN A 47 16.04 -1.79 0.09
C GLN A 47 15.96 -1.07 -1.26
N THR A 48 15.55 0.20 -1.29
CA THR A 48 15.49 1.01 -2.51
C THR A 48 16.89 1.22 -3.09
N LEU A 49 17.87 1.57 -2.26
CA LEU A 49 19.27 1.71 -2.69
C LEU A 49 19.83 0.38 -3.22
N TYR A 50 19.57 -0.73 -2.51
CA TYR A 50 19.97 -2.06 -2.95
C TYR A 50 19.35 -2.42 -4.31
N LEU A 51 18.06 -2.16 -4.50
CA LEU A 51 17.35 -2.40 -5.77
C LEU A 51 17.85 -1.48 -6.89
N LEU A 52 18.25 -0.25 -6.59
CA LEU A 52 18.80 0.66 -7.59
C LEU A 52 20.18 0.18 -8.09
N VAL A 53 21.04 -0.27 -7.17
CA VAL A 53 22.41 -0.68 -7.47
C VAL A 53 22.48 -2.09 -8.06
N THR A 54 21.67 -3.03 -7.57
CA THR A 54 21.75 -4.45 -7.91
C THR A 54 20.48 -5.05 -8.46
N GLY A 55 19.33 -4.38 -8.32
CA GLY A 55 18.03 -4.92 -8.73
C GLY A 55 17.92 -5.16 -10.24
N TRP A 56 18.64 -4.39 -11.06
CA TRP A 56 18.71 -4.59 -12.51
C TRP A 56 19.33 -5.95 -12.90
N THR A 57 20.19 -6.54 -12.05
CA THR A 57 20.80 -7.85 -12.34
C THR A 57 19.78 -8.98 -12.31
N ARG A 58 18.83 -8.95 -11.35
CA ARG A 58 17.73 -9.91 -11.27
C ARG A 58 16.76 -9.76 -12.44
N TYR A 59 16.54 -8.53 -12.86
CA TYR A 59 15.74 -8.25 -14.06
C TYR A 59 16.40 -8.87 -15.29
N LEU A 60 17.68 -8.58 -15.54
CA LEU A 60 18.41 -9.18 -16.66
C LEU A 60 18.44 -10.71 -16.59
N ALA A 61 18.65 -11.30 -15.42
CA ALA A 61 18.68 -12.75 -15.25
C ALA A 61 17.35 -13.44 -15.62
N ARG A 62 16.22 -12.74 -15.46
CA ARG A 62 14.89 -13.24 -15.87
C ARG A 62 14.61 -12.98 -17.34
N THR A 63 14.98 -11.80 -17.83
CA THR A 63 14.62 -11.37 -19.18
C THR A 63 15.55 -11.91 -20.27
N LEU A 64 16.86 -12.07 -19.99
CA LEU A 64 17.81 -12.56 -21.01
C LEU A 64 17.42 -13.93 -21.60
N PRO A 65 17.03 -14.94 -20.79
CA PRO A 65 16.63 -16.24 -21.31
C PRO A 65 15.36 -16.21 -22.15
N GLU A 66 14.49 -15.22 -21.93
CA GLU A 66 13.21 -15.08 -22.63
C GLU A 66 13.33 -14.28 -23.93
N LEU A 67 14.48 -13.63 -24.19
CA LEU A 67 14.71 -12.89 -25.44
C LEU A 67 14.90 -13.88 -26.60
N PRO A 68 13.97 -13.94 -27.57
CA PRO A 68 14.15 -14.79 -28.74
C PRO A 68 15.22 -14.16 -29.64
N LEU A 69 16.47 -14.57 -29.46
CA LEU A 69 17.56 -14.19 -30.36
C LEU A 69 17.38 -14.96 -31.68
N SER A 70 16.78 -14.30 -32.65
CA SER A 70 16.69 -14.83 -34.01
C SER A 70 18.09 -14.89 -34.64
N VAL A 71 18.53 -16.10 -34.98
CA VAL A 71 19.82 -16.32 -35.66
C VAL A 71 19.89 -15.52 -36.97
N SER A 72 18.79 -15.46 -37.73
CA SER A 72 18.74 -14.69 -38.98
C SER A 72 18.84 -13.18 -38.70
N GLY A 73 18.17 -12.67 -37.67
CA GLY A 73 18.24 -11.27 -37.27
C GLY A 73 19.65 -10.85 -36.84
N THR A 74 20.33 -11.69 -36.05
CA THR A 74 21.71 -11.44 -35.61
C THR A 74 22.68 -11.41 -36.79
N LEU A 75 22.54 -12.33 -37.74
CA LEU A 75 23.39 -12.36 -38.94
C LEU A 75 23.20 -11.11 -39.81
N TRP A 76 21.96 -10.66 -40.04
CA TRP A 76 21.68 -9.42 -40.78
C TRP A 76 22.22 -8.18 -40.07
N PHE A 77 22.13 -8.14 -38.74
CA PHE A 77 22.70 -7.06 -37.94
C PHE A 77 24.22 -6.99 -38.09
N LEU A 78 24.91 -8.12 -37.93
CA LEU A 78 26.37 -8.19 -38.06
C LEU A 78 26.84 -7.85 -39.48
N PHE A 79 26.12 -8.32 -40.50
CA PHE A 79 26.40 -7.99 -41.89
C PHE A 79 26.25 -6.48 -42.15
N SER A 80 25.14 -5.88 -41.70
CA SER A 80 24.86 -4.46 -41.86
C SER A 80 25.88 -3.59 -41.11
N LEU A 81 26.26 -4.00 -39.90
CA LEU A 81 27.27 -3.31 -39.10
C LEU A 81 28.65 -3.38 -39.75
N SER A 82 29.00 -4.53 -40.34
CA SER A 82 30.25 -4.70 -41.08
C SER A 82 30.29 -3.81 -42.33
N LEU A 83 29.19 -3.77 -43.10
CA LEU A 83 29.06 -2.92 -44.29
C LEU A 83 29.13 -1.43 -43.93
N PHE A 84 28.46 -1.02 -42.85
CA PHE A 84 28.51 0.34 -42.34
C PHE A 84 29.93 0.73 -41.89
N THR A 85 30.60 -0.15 -41.15
CA THR A 85 31.98 0.07 -40.70
C THR A 85 32.94 0.21 -41.89
N TRP A 86 32.76 -0.62 -42.91
CA TRP A 86 33.52 -0.53 -44.16
C TRP A 86 33.28 0.80 -44.87
N GLY A 87 32.02 1.23 -44.99
CA GLY A 87 31.66 2.53 -45.58
C GLY A 87 32.27 3.72 -44.83
N VAL A 88 32.17 3.73 -43.50
CA VAL A 88 32.80 4.76 -42.63
C VAL A 88 34.31 4.74 -42.81
N HIS A 89 34.94 3.57 -42.90
CA HIS A 89 36.37 3.45 -43.11
C HIS A 89 36.82 4.05 -44.44
N LEU A 90 36.15 3.70 -45.55
CA LEU A 90 36.45 4.25 -46.86
C LEU A 90 36.23 5.78 -46.90
N GLY A 91 35.12 6.25 -46.32
CA GLY A 91 34.79 7.67 -46.25
C GLY A 91 35.83 8.48 -45.46
N CYS A 92 36.14 8.06 -44.23
CA CYS A 92 37.14 8.73 -43.40
C CYS A 92 38.54 8.68 -44.03
N ARG A 93 38.92 7.56 -44.65
CA ARG A 93 40.20 7.46 -45.36
C ARG A 93 40.28 8.43 -46.53
N ARG A 94 39.23 8.53 -47.34
CA ARG A 94 39.17 9.47 -48.48
C ARG A 94 39.21 10.93 -48.01
N LEU A 95 38.47 11.27 -46.95
CA LEU A 95 38.47 12.62 -46.38
C LEU A 95 39.84 12.99 -45.79
N PHE A 96 40.51 12.06 -45.11
CA PHE A 96 41.84 12.28 -44.53
C PHE A 96 42.89 12.49 -45.63
N GLN A 97 42.81 11.72 -46.73
CA GLN A 97 43.67 11.89 -47.90
C GLN A 97 43.46 13.24 -48.60
N ILE A 98 42.21 13.67 -48.79
CA ILE A 98 41.89 14.99 -49.38
C ILE A 98 42.44 16.12 -48.49
N ARG A 99 42.24 16.04 -47.17
CA ARG A 99 42.80 17.03 -46.23
C ARG A 99 44.32 17.06 -46.23
N ALA A 100 44.97 15.90 -46.30
CA ALA A 100 46.42 15.80 -46.40
C ALA A 100 46.95 16.39 -47.71
N ALA A 101 46.23 16.22 -48.83
CA ALA A 101 46.59 16.80 -50.13
C ALA A 101 46.45 18.34 -50.15
N SER A 102 45.56 18.92 -49.35
CA SER A 102 45.40 20.38 -49.22
C SER A 102 46.38 21.03 -48.23
N ALA A 103 47.08 20.24 -47.41
CA ALA A 103 48.07 20.71 -46.43
C ALA A 103 49.47 20.78 -47.04
N THR A 104 49.72 21.74 -47.91
CA THR A 104 51.08 22.04 -48.40
C THR A 104 51.91 22.80 -47.36
N ASN A 105 53.13 22.31 -47.12
CA ASN A 105 54.25 22.90 -46.37
C ASN A 105 54.33 22.68 -44.83
N SER A 106 54.74 21.48 -44.42
CA SER A 106 55.89 21.32 -43.50
C SER A 106 56.27 19.85 -43.34
N ALA A 107 57.57 19.59 -43.42
CA ALA A 107 58.18 18.28 -43.27
C ALA A 107 57.74 17.59 -41.97
N LYS A 108 56.96 16.52 -42.08
CA LYS A 108 56.79 15.51 -41.03
C LYS A 108 56.80 14.11 -41.61
N THR A 109 57.43 13.24 -40.85
CA THR A 109 57.83 11.85 -41.03
C THR A 109 56.72 10.96 -41.61
N ALA A 110 57.10 10.06 -42.53
CA ALA A 110 56.24 9.18 -43.33
C ALA A 110 55.40 8.12 -42.55
N CYS A 111 55.18 8.27 -41.24
CA CYS A 111 54.44 7.31 -40.41
C CYS A 111 53.00 7.76 -40.04
N GLU A 112 52.56 8.98 -40.39
CA GLU A 112 51.25 9.54 -39.99
C GLU A 112 50.21 9.64 -41.14
N THR A 113 50.38 8.90 -42.24
CA THR A 113 49.69 9.21 -43.52
C THR A 113 48.46 8.36 -43.86
N ASN A 114 48.05 7.39 -43.04
CA ASN A 114 46.91 6.53 -43.35
C ASN A 114 45.93 6.38 -42.19
N TRP A 115 44.64 6.67 -42.47
CA TRP A 115 43.54 6.43 -41.55
C TRP A 115 43.43 4.93 -41.22
N CYS A 116 43.66 4.57 -39.95
CA CYS A 116 43.67 3.18 -39.52
C CYS A 116 42.26 2.63 -39.26
N LEU A 117 42.05 1.33 -39.53
CA LEU A 117 40.77 0.64 -39.27
C LEU A 117 40.32 0.73 -37.80
N ARG A 118 41.26 0.71 -36.85
CA ARG A 118 40.97 0.87 -35.42
C ARG A 118 40.25 2.18 -35.09
N TRP A 119 40.54 3.27 -35.81
CA TRP A 119 39.88 4.56 -35.58
C TRP A 119 38.46 4.56 -36.12
N SER A 120 38.22 3.89 -37.27
CA SER A 120 36.86 3.63 -37.75
C SER A 120 36.06 2.78 -36.78
N LEU A 121 36.65 1.70 -36.24
CA LEU A 121 35.99 0.85 -35.25
C LEU A 121 35.65 1.63 -33.96
N SER A 122 36.58 2.45 -33.45
CA SER A 122 36.31 3.32 -32.30
C SER A 122 35.19 4.34 -32.59
N LEU A 123 35.19 4.96 -33.78
CA LEU A 123 34.15 5.91 -34.17
C LEU A 123 32.78 5.22 -34.27
N VAL A 124 32.70 4.07 -34.92
CA VAL A 124 31.46 3.29 -35.04
C VAL A 124 30.97 2.83 -33.67
N ALA A 125 31.87 2.39 -32.78
CA ALA A 125 31.52 2.00 -31.42
C ALA A 125 30.93 3.17 -30.62
N VAL A 126 31.53 4.36 -30.72
CA VAL A 126 30.99 5.57 -30.07
C VAL A 126 29.61 5.91 -30.63
N VAL A 127 29.43 5.87 -31.94
CA VAL A 127 28.13 6.13 -32.58
C VAL A 127 27.08 5.13 -32.10
N LEU A 128 27.39 3.82 -32.08
CA LEU A 128 26.47 2.80 -31.58
C LEU A 128 26.06 3.06 -30.13
N VAL A 129 27.02 3.35 -29.25
CA VAL A 129 26.73 3.64 -27.83
C VAL A 129 25.83 4.87 -27.70
N LEU A 130 26.10 5.94 -28.45
CA LEU A 130 25.27 7.15 -28.44
C LEU A 130 23.86 6.89 -28.97
N THR A 131 23.72 6.15 -30.06
CA THR A 131 22.41 5.80 -30.64
C THR A 131 21.61 4.90 -29.71
N THR A 132 22.23 3.84 -29.16
CA THR A 132 21.56 2.95 -28.19
C THR A 132 21.16 3.72 -26.94
N SER A 133 22.04 4.57 -26.40
CA SER A 133 21.72 5.43 -25.26
C SER A 133 20.55 6.36 -25.56
N GLY A 134 20.50 6.95 -26.77
CA GLY A 134 19.40 7.81 -27.20
C GLY A 134 18.06 7.07 -27.27
N ILE A 135 18.04 5.87 -27.86
CA ILE A 135 16.83 5.03 -27.93
C ILE A 135 16.36 4.64 -26.53
N CYS A 136 17.27 4.24 -25.65
CA CYS A 136 16.95 3.94 -24.25
C CYS A 136 16.37 5.16 -23.53
N LEU A 137 16.96 6.35 -23.73
CA LEU A 137 16.49 7.59 -23.13
C LEU A 137 15.08 7.94 -23.60
N ILE A 138 14.80 7.85 -24.90
CA ILE A 138 13.46 8.05 -25.47
C ILE A 138 12.46 7.05 -24.86
N GLY A 139 12.84 5.77 -24.72
CA GLY A 139 12.01 4.76 -24.08
C GLY A 139 11.69 5.10 -22.61
N ILE A 140 12.68 5.55 -21.85
CA ILE A 140 12.49 6.00 -20.46
C ILE A 140 11.56 7.22 -20.41
N PHE A 141 11.78 8.23 -21.24
CA PHE A 141 10.92 9.42 -21.27
C PHE A 141 9.50 9.11 -21.70
N HIS A 142 9.31 8.25 -22.70
CA HIS A 142 8.00 7.78 -23.11
C HIS A 142 7.30 7.03 -21.98
N GLN A 143 7.99 6.11 -21.30
CA GLN A 143 7.43 5.36 -20.18
C GLN A 143 7.11 6.29 -19.00
N MET A 144 7.99 7.24 -18.70
CA MET A 144 7.80 8.25 -17.65
C MET A 144 6.62 9.16 -17.98
N TRP A 145 6.50 9.62 -19.22
CA TRP A 145 5.38 10.43 -19.70
C TRP A 145 4.06 9.67 -19.63
N TRP A 146 4.05 8.42 -20.07
CA TRP A 146 2.87 7.55 -19.96
C TRP A 146 2.48 7.32 -18.50
N MET A 147 3.45 7.18 -17.60
CA MET A 147 3.20 7.06 -16.15
C MET A 147 2.68 8.36 -15.51
N THR A 148 3.09 9.55 -16.00
CA THR A 148 2.66 10.83 -15.42
C THR A 148 1.35 11.37 -16.02
N THR A 149 1.06 11.04 -17.27
CA THR A 149 -0.13 11.51 -18.00
C THR A 149 -1.23 10.45 -18.12
N GLY A 150 -0.92 9.18 -17.85
CA GLY A 150 -1.91 8.13 -17.72
C GLY A 150 -2.77 8.36 -16.47
N ASN A 151 -4.09 8.43 -16.64
CA ASN A 151 -5.07 8.58 -15.54
C ASN A 151 -5.11 7.39 -14.56
N ASP A 152 -4.25 6.40 -14.74
CA ASP A 152 -4.30 5.09 -14.10
C ASP A 152 -2.91 4.68 -13.56
N LYS A 153 -2.79 4.59 -12.22
CA LYS A 153 -2.36 3.38 -11.45
C LYS A 153 -1.25 3.46 -10.39
N LEU A 154 -0.42 4.49 -10.23
CA LEU A 154 0.56 4.48 -9.10
C LEU A 154 -0.04 4.94 -7.76
N VAL A 155 -0.68 6.12 -7.72
CA VAL A 155 -1.23 6.67 -6.46
C VAL A 155 -2.55 5.98 -6.07
N ARG A 156 -3.40 5.64 -7.05
CA ARG A 156 -4.73 5.09 -6.80
C ARG A 156 -4.68 3.65 -6.28
N GLY A 157 -3.79 2.80 -6.80
CA GLY A 157 -3.59 1.43 -6.30
C GLY A 157 -3.07 1.40 -4.86
N GLY A 158 -2.07 2.24 -4.55
CA GLY A 158 -1.57 2.42 -3.18
C GLY A 158 -2.64 2.99 -2.23
N MET A 159 -3.43 3.96 -2.69
CA MET A 159 -4.52 4.54 -1.90
C MET A 159 -5.65 3.55 -1.63
N LEU A 160 -6.04 2.73 -2.61
CA LEU A 160 -7.05 1.67 -2.40
C LEU A 160 -6.55 0.61 -1.42
N ALA A 161 -5.29 0.17 -1.54
CA ALA A 161 -4.68 -0.74 -0.59
C ALA A 161 -4.60 -0.13 0.82
N ALA A 162 -4.25 1.15 0.94
CA ALA A 162 -4.23 1.88 2.20
C ALA A 162 -5.63 2.00 2.81
N ARG A 163 -6.64 2.41 2.03
CA ARG A 163 -8.05 2.47 2.46
C ARG A 163 -8.55 1.11 2.94
N ARG A 164 -8.22 0.04 2.23
CA ARG A 164 -8.52 -1.34 2.64
C ARG A 164 -7.86 -1.70 3.97
N SER A 165 -6.60 -1.32 4.15
CA SER A 165 -5.87 -1.54 5.41
C SER A 165 -6.52 -0.77 6.56
N THR A 166 -6.91 0.49 6.34
CA THR A 166 -7.61 1.30 7.33
C THR A 166 -8.98 0.71 7.69
N SER A 167 -9.76 0.23 6.72
CA SER A 167 -11.03 -0.44 7.02
C SER A 167 -10.82 -1.72 7.84
N LYS A 168 -9.80 -2.51 7.50
CA LYS A 168 -9.38 -3.66 8.30
C LYS A 168 -9.00 -3.27 9.73
N ILE A 169 -8.34 -2.12 9.93
CA ILE A 169 -8.02 -1.59 11.26
C ILE A 169 -9.29 -1.19 12.01
N HIS A 170 -10.25 -0.51 11.37
CA HIS A 170 -11.53 -0.15 12.00
C HIS A 170 -12.26 -1.40 12.49
N LEU A 171 -12.34 -2.46 11.68
CA LEU A 171 -12.93 -3.74 12.11
C LEU A 171 -12.18 -4.39 13.28
N LYS A 172 -10.84 -4.31 13.31
CA LYS A 172 -10.07 -4.79 14.46
C LYS A 172 -10.35 -3.98 15.73
N GLN A 173 -10.50 -2.66 15.62
CA GLN A 173 -10.87 -1.80 16.74
C GLN A 173 -12.28 -2.14 17.23
N ILE A 174 -13.23 -2.35 16.32
CA ILE A 174 -14.58 -2.83 16.66
C ILE A 174 -14.51 -4.17 17.39
N GLY A 175 -13.72 -5.12 16.90
CA GLY A 175 -13.53 -6.42 17.56
C GLY A 175 -12.96 -6.29 18.96
N LEU A 176 -11.93 -5.46 19.15
CA LEU A 176 -11.37 -5.16 20.47
C LEU A 176 -12.41 -4.56 21.41
N ALA A 177 -13.18 -3.57 20.94
CA ALA A 177 -14.25 -2.95 21.73
C ALA A 177 -15.35 -3.97 22.11
N MET A 178 -15.70 -4.88 21.20
CA MET A 178 -16.65 -5.96 21.48
C MET A 178 -16.13 -6.96 22.51
N HIS A 179 -14.83 -7.28 22.50
CA HIS A 179 -14.20 -8.10 23.53
C HIS A 179 -14.16 -7.41 24.89
N ASN A 180 -13.82 -6.11 24.94
CA ASN A 180 -13.85 -5.35 26.19
C ASN A 180 -15.29 -5.21 26.75
N TYR A 181 -16.29 -5.10 25.86
CA TYR A 181 -17.69 -5.17 26.26
C TYR A 181 -18.03 -6.55 26.84
N HIS A 182 -17.61 -7.62 26.16
CA HIS A 182 -17.83 -9.00 26.62
C HIS A 182 -17.16 -9.27 27.97
N GLU A 183 -15.97 -8.75 28.23
CA GLU A 183 -15.29 -8.89 29.52
C GLU A 183 -16.12 -8.31 30.68
N ASN A 184 -16.76 -7.16 30.46
CA ASN A 184 -17.56 -6.46 31.48
C ASN A 184 -18.99 -6.99 31.62
N PHE A 185 -19.62 -7.42 30.53
CA PHE A 185 -21.05 -7.81 30.49
C PHE A 185 -21.27 -9.33 30.33
N HIS A 186 -20.19 -10.09 30.14
CA HIS A 186 -20.17 -11.54 29.89
C HIS A 186 -20.97 -12.01 28.67
N GLN A 187 -21.28 -11.10 27.75
CA GLN A 187 -21.98 -11.35 26.49
C GLN A 187 -21.53 -10.33 25.44
N PHE A 188 -21.62 -10.67 24.15
CA PHE A 188 -21.46 -9.71 23.08
C PHE A 188 -22.57 -8.64 23.14
N PRO A 189 -22.36 -7.46 22.53
CA PRO A 189 -23.40 -6.43 22.48
C PRO A 189 -24.71 -6.95 21.87
N ILE A 190 -25.83 -6.46 22.38
CA ILE A 190 -27.14 -6.69 21.77
C ILE A 190 -27.17 -5.98 20.42
N GLY A 191 -27.52 -6.70 19.34
CA GLY A 191 -27.56 -6.17 17.97
C GLY A 191 -28.52 -4.99 17.83
N GLY A 192 -29.71 -5.15 18.40
CA GLY A 192 -30.72 -4.10 18.50
C GLY A 192 -31.64 -4.32 19.69
N THR A 193 -31.96 -3.26 20.41
CA THR A 193 -32.97 -3.28 21.46
C THR A 193 -34.32 -2.81 20.92
N PHE A 194 -35.39 -3.46 21.37
CA PHE A 194 -36.77 -3.19 20.98
C PHE A 194 -37.64 -3.20 22.24
N SER A 195 -38.63 -2.32 22.31
CA SER A 195 -39.59 -2.30 23.41
C SER A 195 -40.47 -3.57 23.41
N ALA A 196 -41.25 -3.78 24.47
CA ALA A 196 -42.26 -4.84 24.52
C ALA A 196 -43.31 -4.74 23.39
N THR A 197 -43.52 -3.52 22.86
CA THR A 197 -44.40 -3.25 21.71
C THR A 197 -43.70 -3.36 20.36
N GLY A 198 -42.42 -3.76 20.33
CA GLY A 198 -41.61 -3.90 19.12
C GLY A 198 -41.01 -2.61 18.58
N LEU A 199 -41.10 -1.49 19.32
CA LEU A 199 -40.55 -0.22 18.86
C LEU A 199 -39.01 -0.24 18.94
N PRO A 200 -38.30 0.12 17.83
CA PRO A 200 -36.85 0.14 17.79
C PRO A 200 -36.28 1.16 18.79
N GLN A 201 -35.36 0.72 19.65
CA GLN A 201 -34.72 1.56 20.67
C GLN A 201 -33.30 1.95 20.25
N HIS A 202 -32.31 1.04 20.34
CA HIS A 202 -30.91 1.37 20.00
C HIS A 202 -30.16 0.19 19.38
N GLY A 203 -29.25 0.49 18.45
CA GLY A 203 -28.30 -0.50 17.91
C GLY A 203 -27.05 -0.73 18.76
N TRP A 204 -26.36 -1.83 18.43
CA TRP A 204 -25.14 -2.28 19.11
C TRP A 204 -24.02 -1.24 19.18
N VAL A 205 -23.91 -0.37 18.15
CA VAL A 205 -22.85 0.64 18.07
C VAL A 205 -22.91 1.61 19.25
N ALA A 206 -24.10 2.01 19.67
CA ALA A 206 -24.29 2.93 20.80
C ALA A 206 -23.71 2.37 22.11
N ARG A 207 -23.76 1.04 22.30
CA ARG A 207 -23.21 0.37 23.49
C ARG A 207 -21.69 0.27 23.48
N LEU A 208 -21.06 0.39 22.30
CA LEU A 208 -19.60 0.30 22.16
C LEU A 208 -18.88 1.64 22.33
N LEU A 209 -19.59 2.77 22.33
CA LEU A 209 -18.98 4.10 22.45
C LEU A 209 -17.97 4.23 23.62
N PRO A 210 -18.24 3.75 24.85
CA PRO A 210 -17.29 3.85 25.95
C PRO A 210 -15.97 3.08 25.72
N TYR A 211 -15.99 2.08 24.84
CA TYR A 211 -14.85 1.22 24.48
C TYR A 211 -14.11 1.70 23.23
N MET A 212 -14.57 2.81 22.65
CA MET A 212 -14.00 3.46 21.46
C MET A 212 -13.59 4.91 21.77
N ASP A 213 -13.27 5.22 23.04
CA ASP A 213 -12.92 6.55 23.52
C ASP A 213 -14.01 7.60 23.21
N GLN A 214 -15.29 7.21 23.25
CA GLN A 214 -16.46 8.08 23.04
C GLN A 214 -17.37 8.12 24.28
N LYS A 215 -16.78 8.13 25.49
CA LYS A 215 -17.53 8.08 26.75
C LYS A 215 -18.39 9.34 26.96
N GLU A 216 -17.90 10.50 26.57
CA GLU A 216 -18.59 11.78 26.66
C GLU A 216 -19.83 11.77 25.77
N LEU A 217 -19.72 11.26 24.53
CA LEU A 217 -20.85 11.11 23.64
C LEU A 217 -21.88 10.12 24.21
N TYR A 218 -21.42 8.99 24.76
CA TYR A 218 -22.28 7.98 25.37
C TYR A 218 -23.17 8.56 26.50
N GLN A 219 -22.61 9.44 27.34
CA GLN A 219 -23.33 10.06 28.45
C GLN A 219 -24.44 11.03 28.00
N THR A 220 -24.40 11.49 26.75
CA THR A 220 -25.44 12.37 26.19
C THR A 220 -26.65 11.62 25.62
N ILE A 221 -26.58 10.29 25.51
CA ILE A 221 -27.65 9.46 24.96
C ILE A 221 -28.64 9.08 26.06
N ASP A 222 -29.92 9.40 25.85
CA ASP A 222 -31.00 8.90 26.69
C ASP A 222 -31.44 7.51 26.20
N PHE A 223 -31.01 6.47 26.93
CA PHE A 223 -31.33 5.08 26.62
C PHE A 223 -32.77 4.66 26.96
N ASN A 224 -33.56 5.55 27.58
CA ASN A 224 -34.98 5.30 27.85
C ASN A 224 -35.88 5.76 26.70
N GLN A 225 -35.32 6.45 25.71
CA GLN A 225 -36.01 6.96 24.54
C GLN A 225 -35.44 6.32 23.28
N PRO A 226 -36.26 6.11 22.23
CA PRO A 226 -35.76 5.63 20.95
C PRO A 226 -34.60 6.47 20.42
N TRP A 227 -33.69 5.85 19.66
CA TRP A 227 -32.58 6.55 19.01
C TRP A 227 -33.04 7.68 18.07
N THR A 228 -34.27 7.59 17.53
CA THR A 228 -34.88 8.61 16.67
C THR A 228 -35.60 9.74 17.43
N ALA A 229 -35.66 9.68 18.76
CA ALA A 229 -36.31 10.71 19.56
C ALA A 229 -35.54 12.03 19.46
N GLU A 230 -36.25 13.17 19.55
CA GLU A 230 -35.65 14.50 19.43
C GLU A 230 -34.54 14.72 20.49
N ALA A 231 -34.72 14.19 21.70
CA ALA A 231 -33.70 14.22 22.75
C ALA A 231 -32.38 13.54 22.36
N ASN A 232 -32.44 12.52 21.51
CA ASN A 232 -31.31 11.74 21.02
C ASN A 232 -30.79 12.24 19.66
N ARG A 233 -31.38 13.28 19.09
CA ARG A 233 -31.02 13.74 17.74
C ARG A 233 -29.54 14.11 17.61
N LYS A 234 -29.08 15.01 18.46
CA LYS A 234 -27.71 15.55 18.45
C LYS A 234 -26.63 14.46 18.54
N PRO A 235 -26.68 13.48 19.47
CA PRO A 235 -25.66 12.44 19.51
C PRO A 235 -25.63 11.62 18.21
N PHE A 236 -26.77 11.18 17.67
CA PHE A 236 -26.79 10.35 16.45
C PHE A 236 -26.47 11.10 15.14
N GLU A 237 -26.47 12.43 15.15
CA GLU A 237 -25.92 13.28 14.07
C GLU A 237 -24.37 13.42 14.16
N THR A 238 -23.75 12.91 15.23
CA THR A 238 -22.29 12.97 15.42
C THR A 238 -21.57 11.91 14.58
N ARG A 239 -20.53 12.33 13.86
CA ARG A 239 -19.76 11.49 12.95
C ARG A 239 -18.82 10.55 13.72
N LEU A 240 -18.99 9.24 13.53
CA LEU A 240 -18.09 8.22 14.06
C LEU A 240 -17.11 7.75 12.98
N TYR A 241 -15.88 8.25 12.99
CA TYR A 241 -14.88 7.92 11.96
C TYR A 241 -14.59 6.42 11.86
N TRP A 242 -14.60 5.70 12.98
CA TRP A 242 -14.37 4.26 13.03
C TRP A 242 -15.54 3.44 12.46
N MET A 243 -16.73 4.03 12.31
CA MET A 243 -17.86 3.41 11.61
C MET A 243 -17.92 3.74 10.12
N GLN A 244 -16.93 4.48 9.61
CA GLN A 244 -16.83 4.82 8.20
C GLN A 244 -15.76 3.99 7.52
N ASN A 245 -16.11 3.48 6.34
CA ASN A 245 -15.22 2.79 5.43
C ASN A 245 -14.57 3.82 4.49
N PRO A 246 -13.24 4.01 4.54
CA PRO A 246 -12.54 4.99 3.71
C PRO A 246 -12.51 4.60 2.22
N GLY A 247 -12.89 3.35 1.88
CA GLY A 247 -13.11 2.92 0.49
C GLY A 247 -14.43 3.40 -0.10
N LEU A 248 -15.39 3.80 0.73
CA LEU A 248 -16.66 4.37 0.29
C LEU A 248 -16.53 5.89 0.24
N ASN A 249 -16.56 6.46 -0.97
CA ASN A 249 -16.80 7.89 -1.14
C ASN A 249 -18.30 8.14 -0.91
N TYR A 250 -18.75 8.06 0.33
CA TYR A 250 -19.98 8.73 0.72
C TYR A 250 -19.64 10.18 0.99
N ASP A 251 -19.58 10.97 -0.08
CA ASP A 251 -19.73 12.40 0.07
C ASP A 251 -21.16 12.60 0.61
N PHE A 252 -21.26 13.17 1.81
CA PHE A 252 -22.49 13.80 2.25
C PHE A 252 -22.72 15.02 1.35
N ILE A 253 -23.11 14.78 0.10
CA ILE A 253 -23.78 15.80 -0.69
C ILE A 253 -25.15 15.92 -0.04
N PRO A 254 -25.49 17.06 0.57
CA PRO A 254 -26.79 17.27 1.19
C PRO A 254 -27.85 17.49 0.12
N ASP A 255 -28.01 16.54 -0.79
CA ASP A 255 -29.19 16.29 -1.62
C ASP A 255 -28.87 15.04 -2.46
N GLN A 256 -29.50 13.89 -2.30
CA GLN A 256 -30.90 13.66 -2.65
C GLN A 256 -31.36 12.34 -1.99
N LYS A 257 -32.53 12.41 -1.33
CA LYS A 257 -33.37 11.30 -0.82
C LYS A 257 -32.91 10.60 0.48
N LYS A 258 -33.28 11.26 1.59
CA LYS A 258 -33.35 10.83 3.01
C LYS A 258 -32.10 11.07 3.87
N ALA A 259 -31.58 12.29 3.88
CA ALA A 259 -30.75 12.74 5.01
C ALA A 259 -31.66 13.00 6.23
N THR A 260 -31.82 11.99 7.08
CA THR A 260 -32.48 12.12 8.39
C THR A 260 -31.66 12.93 9.40
N GLY A 261 -30.48 13.44 8.99
CA GLY A 261 -29.46 14.07 9.85
C GLY A 261 -28.48 13.05 10.43
N TYR A 262 -28.95 11.83 10.70
CA TYR A 262 -28.18 10.79 11.36
C TYR A 262 -26.99 10.27 10.54
N GLN A 263 -25.90 9.96 11.23
CA GLN A 263 -24.65 9.52 10.61
C GLN A 263 -24.65 8.00 10.33
N PRO A 264 -24.04 7.56 9.22
CA PRO A 264 -24.09 6.18 8.76
C PRO A 264 -23.15 5.26 9.55
N ALA A 265 -23.50 3.98 9.54
CA ALA A 265 -22.65 2.86 9.90
C ALA A 265 -22.36 2.02 8.65
N GLN A 266 -21.10 2.03 8.21
CA GLN A 266 -20.63 1.28 7.04
C GLN A 266 -20.05 -0.09 7.43
N TYR A 267 -20.32 -0.52 8.66
CA TYR A 267 -20.09 -1.85 9.17
C TYR A 267 -21.35 -2.34 9.88
N ALA A 268 -21.72 -3.60 9.66
CA ALA A 268 -22.88 -4.22 10.29
C ALA A 268 -22.48 -5.50 11.02
N GLY A 269 -23.19 -5.79 12.11
CA GLY A 269 -22.98 -7.01 12.89
C GLY A 269 -23.72 -8.22 12.33
N ASN A 270 -23.27 -9.42 12.70
CA ASN A 270 -23.99 -10.66 12.43
C ASN A 270 -25.14 -10.81 13.45
N PRO A 271 -26.42 -10.85 13.03
CA PRO A 271 -27.57 -10.98 13.93
C PRO A 271 -27.61 -12.31 14.68
N ARG A 272 -26.88 -13.33 14.21
CA ARG A 272 -26.78 -14.63 14.90
C ARG A 272 -25.86 -14.59 16.12
N VAL A 273 -24.98 -13.58 16.21
CA VAL A 273 -24.12 -13.32 17.38
C VAL A 273 -24.62 -12.10 18.15
N LEU A 274 -24.97 -11.02 17.44
CA LEU A 274 -25.57 -9.80 17.98
C LEU A 274 -27.09 -9.87 17.84
N GLY A 275 -27.73 -10.65 18.72
CA GLY A 275 -29.17 -10.90 18.66
C GLY A 275 -30.03 -9.66 18.96
N ALA A 276 -31.33 -9.76 18.65
CA ALA A 276 -32.32 -8.78 19.08
C ALA A 276 -32.64 -8.99 20.56
N ASN A 277 -32.56 -7.93 21.37
CA ASN A 277 -32.78 -7.92 22.82
C ASN A 277 -31.88 -8.83 23.68
N ALA A 278 -31.01 -9.63 23.09
CA ALA A 278 -30.03 -10.47 23.80
C ALA A 278 -28.73 -10.59 22.99
N GLY A 279 -27.60 -10.55 23.69
CA GLY A 279 -26.29 -10.83 23.12
C GLY A 279 -25.88 -12.27 23.38
N LEU A 280 -25.09 -12.86 22.48
CA LEU A 280 -24.58 -14.21 22.65
C LEU A 280 -23.35 -14.21 23.57
N LYS A 281 -23.19 -15.25 24.39
CA LYS A 281 -21.97 -15.45 25.20
C LYS A 281 -20.93 -16.24 24.41
N LEU A 282 -19.65 -16.04 24.71
CA LEU A 282 -18.55 -16.71 24.02
C LEU A 282 -18.60 -18.24 24.17
N ASP A 283 -19.03 -18.75 25.33
CA ASP A 283 -19.21 -20.19 25.58
C ASP A 283 -20.38 -20.81 24.79
N GLN A 284 -21.31 -19.98 24.30
CA GLN A 284 -22.40 -20.37 23.43
C GLN A 284 -22.02 -20.35 21.95
N ILE A 285 -20.75 -20.16 21.59
CA ILE A 285 -20.26 -20.22 20.20
C ILE A 285 -19.49 -21.54 20.03
N LYS A 286 -20.22 -22.60 19.67
CA LYS A 286 -19.69 -23.97 19.60
C LYS A 286 -18.90 -24.25 18.32
N ASP A 287 -19.17 -23.53 17.24
CA ASP A 287 -18.45 -23.68 15.96
C ASP A 287 -17.03 -23.08 16.01
N GLY A 288 -16.72 -22.35 17.08
CA GLY A 288 -15.43 -21.75 17.36
C GLY A 288 -15.35 -20.28 16.95
N ALA A 289 -14.62 -19.50 17.75
CA ALA A 289 -14.47 -18.05 17.56
C ALA A 289 -13.78 -17.68 16.23
N THR A 290 -12.85 -18.52 15.76
CA THR A 290 -12.11 -18.32 14.51
C THR A 290 -12.96 -18.57 13.26
N ASN A 291 -14.08 -19.27 13.41
CA ASN A 291 -14.93 -19.75 12.32
C ASN A 291 -16.32 -19.11 12.36
N THR A 292 -16.56 -18.14 13.25
CA THR A 292 -17.84 -17.44 13.36
C THR A 292 -17.64 -15.98 12.98
N ILE A 293 -18.41 -15.50 12.01
CA ILE A 293 -18.44 -14.10 11.60
C ILE A 293 -19.13 -13.27 12.68
N LEU A 294 -18.49 -12.18 13.10
CA LEU A 294 -19.00 -11.25 14.09
C LEU A 294 -19.57 -9.98 13.45
N ALA A 295 -18.85 -9.40 12.48
CA ALA A 295 -19.27 -8.19 11.76
C ALA A 295 -18.56 -8.09 10.40
N GLY A 296 -19.00 -7.17 9.54
CA GLY A 296 -18.36 -6.95 8.25
C GLY A 296 -18.68 -5.61 7.62
N GLU A 297 -17.97 -5.30 6.53
CA GLU A 297 -18.23 -4.10 5.73
C GLU A 297 -19.62 -4.12 5.08
N VAL A 298 -20.14 -2.92 4.82
CA VAL A 298 -21.44 -2.68 4.19
C VAL A 298 -21.30 -1.59 3.14
N MET A 299 -21.73 -1.87 1.91
CA MET A 299 -21.66 -0.95 0.76
C MET A 299 -23.02 -0.41 0.32
N GLU A 300 -24.09 -1.22 0.41
CA GLU A 300 -25.46 -0.85 0.04
C GLU A 300 -26.39 -0.90 1.25
N GLY A 301 -27.52 -0.22 1.22
CA GLY A 301 -28.52 -0.26 2.32
C GLY A 301 -27.98 0.27 3.65
N ILE A 302 -27.00 1.17 3.62
CA ILE A 302 -26.32 1.72 4.79
C ILE A 302 -27.34 2.34 5.75
N ARG A 303 -27.26 1.94 7.02
CA ARG A 303 -28.13 2.41 8.09
C ARG A 303 -27.40 3.44 8.95
N ALA A 304 -28.16 4.23 9.71
CA ALA A 304 -27.58 5.07 10.74
C ALA A 304 -26.94 4.22 11.83
N TRP A 305 -25.88 4.71 12.47
CA TRP A 305 -25.20 3.93 13.50
C TRP A 305 -26.06 3.70 14.76
N GLY A 306 -27.10 4.51 14.97
CA GLY A 306 -28.09 4.30 16.03
C GLY A 306 -29.16 3.26 15.72
N ASP A 307 -29.31 2.87 14.46
CA ASP A 307 -30.39 1.98 14.02
C ASP A 307 -30.20 0.56 14.62
N PRO A 308 -31.18 0.03 15.40
CA PRO A 308 -31.14 -1.32 15.94
C PRO A 308 -31.14 -2.42 14.87
N LEU A 309 -31.47 -2.07 13.63
CA LEU A 309 -31.43 -2.99 12.49
C LEU A 309 -30.10 -2.94 11.74
N ASN A 310 -29.04 -2.31 12.28
CA ASN A 310 -27.69 -2.34 11.72
C ASN A 310 -26.99 -3.71 11.91
N VAL A 311 -27.66 -4.76 11.47
CA VAL A 311 -27.20 -6.15 11.46
C VAL A 311 -27.56 -6.80 10.14
N ARG A 312 -26.73 -7.73 9.65
CA ARG A 312 -26.94 -8.44 8.38
C ARG A 312 -26.52 -9.89 8.53
N ASP A 313 -27.41 -10.80 8.14
CA ASP A 313 -27.12 -12.22 8.14
C ASP A 313 -26.10 -12.53 7.02
N PRO A 314 -24.85 -12.91 7.35
CA PRO A 314 -23.84 -13.17 6.33
C PRO A 314 -24.21 -14.35 5.43
N ALA A 315 -25.11 -15.25 5.87
CA ALA A 315 -25.56 -16.39 5.08
C ALA A 315 -26.38 -15.98 3.84
N ARG A 316 -26.78 -14.70 3.74
CA ARG A 316 -27.46 -14.16 2.55
C ARG A 316 -26.51 -13.86 1.39
N GLY A 317 -25.20 -13.98 1.59
CA GLY A 317 -24.18 -13.73 0.58
C GLY A 317 -23.32 -12.51 0.87
N ILE A 318 -22.30 -12.33 0.04
CA ILE A 318 -21.41 -11.16 0.02
C ILE A 318 -21.68 -10.39 -1.27
N LYS A 319 -21.98 -9.08 -1.16
CA LYS A 319 -22.31 -8.17 -2.27
C LYS A 319 -23.50 -8.65 -3.14
N GLN A 320 -24.54 -9.21 -2.53
CA GLN A 320 -25.74 -9.70 -3.24
C GLN A 320 -26.95 -8.73 -3.12
N GLY A 321 -26.76 -7.56 -2.51
CA GLY A 321 -27.78 -6.52 -2.39
C GLY A 321 -27.77 -5.77 -1.05
N PRO A 322 -28.80 -4.94 -0.78
CA PRO A 322 -28.81 -3.99 0.33
C PRO A 322 -28.84 -4.62 1.73
N ASP A 323 -29.27 -5.88 1.85
CA ASP A 323 -29.35 -6.60 3.13
C ASP A 323 -28.17 -7.55 3.36
N THR A 324 -27.13 -7.50 2.53
CA THR A 324 -25.95 -8.37 2.60
C THR A 324 -24.69 -7.63 3.05
N LEU A 325 -23.68 -8.34 3.57
CA LEU A 325 -22.37 -7.73 3.80
C LEU A 325 -21.67 -7.48 2.47
N GLY A 326 -20.85 -6.44 2.37
CA GLY A 326 -20.15 -6.09 1.14
C GLY A 326 -19.21 -4.90 1.29
N GLY A 327 -17.98 -5.05 0.79
CA GLY A 327 -16.95 -4.01 0.81
C GLY A 327 -16.75 -3.33 -0.54
N PRO A 328 -16.21 -2.10 -0.58
CA PRO A 328 -15.92 -1.39 -1.84
C PRO A 328 -14.71 -1.95 -2.61
N PHE A 329 -13.98 -2.90 -2.05
CA PHE A 329 -12.71 -3.37 -2.60
C PHE A 329 -12.90 -4.57 -3.53
N GLU A 330 -12.14 -4.61 -4.64
CA GLU A 330 -12.14 -5.73 -5.60
C GLU A 330 -11.55 -7.01 -5.00
N SER A 331 -10.62 -6.88 -4.06
CA SER A 331 -9.93 -8.00 -3.40
C SER A 331 -10.80 -8.79 -2.40
N GLY A 332 -12.09 -8.48 -2.31
CA GLY A 332 -13.03 -9.05 -1.35
C GLY A 332 -13.41 -8.10 -0.21
N THR A 333 -14.43 -8.53 0.53
CA THR A 333 -15.06 -7.83 1.64
C THR A 333 -14.32 -8.15 2.94
N GLN A 334 -13.97 -7.15 3.73
CA GLN A 334 -13.36 -7.35 5.04
C GLN A 334 -14.42 -7.79 6.06
N ILE A 335 -14.14 -8.91 6.72
CA ILE A 335 -15.02 -9.57 7.66
C ILE A 335 -14.25 -9.80 8.96
N LEU A 336 -14.87 -9.38 10.07
CA LEU A 336 -14.42 -9.60 11.42
C LEU A 336 -14.99 -10.91 11.95
N PHE A 337 -14.11 -11.74 12.51
CA PHE A 337 -14.45 -12.97 13.19
C PHE A 337 -14.52 -12.76 14.71
N VAL A 338 -15.19 -13.68 15.40
CA VAL A 338 -15.38 -13.64 16.86
C VAL A 338 -14.06 -13.71 17.63
N ASP A 339 -12.99 -14.22 17.04
CA ASP A 339 -11.63 -14.21 17.60
C ASP A 339 -10.90 -12.85 17.46
N GLY A 340 -11.54 -11.85 16.87
CA GLY A 340 -10.94 -10.53 16.59
C GLY A 340 -10.08 -10.49 15.31
N SER A 341 -9.93 -11.62 14.61
CA SER A 341 -9.22 -11.65 13.34
C SER A 341 -10.09 -11.03 12.23
N VAL A 342 -9.44 -10.36 11.27
CA VAL A 342 -10.11 -9.77 10.11
C VAL A 342 -9.54 -10.36 8.84
N ARG A 343 -10.41 -10.99 8.05
CA ARG A 343 -10.08 -11.69 6.80
C ARG A 343 -10.92 -11.12 5.66
N SER A 344 -10.38 -11.22 4.45
CA SER A 344 -11.04 -10.75 3.24
C SER A 344 -11.76 -11.92 2.60
N ILE A 345 -13.09 -11.84 2.49
CA ILE A 345 -13.93 -12.89 1.90
C ILE A 345 -14.35 -12.48 0.49
N SER A 346 -14.20 -13.39 -0.46
CA SER A 346 -14.61 -13.20 -1.86
C SER A 346 -16.14 -13.20 -2.00
N GLU A 347 -16.66 -12.45 -2.97
CA GLU A 347 -18.07 -12.53 -3.36
C GLU A 347 -18.46 -13.88 -3.98
N ASN A 348 -17.46 -14.64 -4.44
CA ASN A 348 -17.62 -15.97 -5.04
C ASN A 348 -17.42 -17.12 -4.02
N ILE A 349 -17.41 -16.83 -2.71
CA ILE A 349 -17.33 -17.87 -1.68
C ILE A 349 -18.48 -18.87 -1.84
N ASP A 350 -18.20 -20.15 -1.59
CA ASP A 350 -19.23 -21.18 -1.57
C ASP A 350 -20.33 -20.79 -0.54
N PRO A 351 -21.61 -20.68 -0.95
CA PRO A 351 -22.71 -20.36 -0.05
C PRO A 351 -22.81 -21.30 1.16
N ALA A 352 -22.42 -22.57 1.02
CA ALA A 352 -22.41 -23.52 2.13
C ALA A 352 -21.35 -23.16 3.18
N VAL A 353 -20.15 -22.79 2.74
CA VAL A 353 -19.08 -22.35 3.64
C VAL A 353 -19.45 -21.03 4.30
N LEU A 354 -19.99 -20.07 3.54
CA LEU A 354 -20.42 -18.79 4.11
C LEU A 354 -21.54 -18.96 5.15
N LYS A 355 -22.49 -19.88 4.91
CA LYS A 355 -23.54 -20.22 5.87
C LYS A 355 -22.95 -20.81 7.15
N ALA A 356 -22.00 -21.74 7.04
CA ALA A 356 -21.30 -22.33 8.18
C ALA A 356 -20.56 -21.26 9.00
N LEU A 357 -19.89 -20.32 8.32
CA LEU A 357 -19.23 -19.20 8.98
C LEU A 357 -20.20 -18.21 9.64
N SER A 358 -21.46 -18.20 9.23
CA SER A 358 -22.48 -17.30 9.76
C SER A 358 -23.12 -17.81 11.04
N THR A 359 -23.19 -19.13 11.23
CA THR A 359 -23.78 -19.74 12.42
C THR A 359 -22.75 -19.85 13.55
N PRO A 360 -23.13 -19.51 14.80
CA PRO A 360 -22.27 -19.78 15.95
C PRO A 360 -22.35 -21.24 16.45
N ASN A 361 -23.41 -21.98 16.08
CA ASN A 361 -23.76 -23.32 16.61
C ASN A 361 -24.36 -24.26 15.54
N GLY A 362 -23.94 -24.13 14.28
CA GLY A 362 -24.41 -24.95 13.17
C GLY A 362 -23.78 -26.35 13.12
N GLY A 363 -22.55 -26.53 13.64
CA GLY A 363 -21.81 -27.79 13.56
C GLY A 363 -21.41 -28.21 12.14
N GLU A 364 -21.53 -27.29 11.18
CA GLU A 364 -21.24 -27.50 9.77
C GLU A 364 -19.71 -27.47 9.55
N PRO A 365 -19.13 -28.38 8.74
CA PRO A 365 -17.69 -28.35 8.47
C PRO A 365 -17.33 -27.11 7.65
N VAL A 366 -16.31 -26.38 8.11
CA VAL A 366 -15.79 -25.20 7.43
C VAL A 366 -14.60 -25.63 6.56
N GLY A 367 -14.73 -25.47 5.24
CA GLY A 367 -13.63 -25.69 4.29
C GLY A 367 -12.64 -24.51 4.22
N ASP A 368 -11.65 -24.58 3.34
CA ASP A 368 -10.76 -23.43 3.07
C ASP A 368 -11.50 -22.36 2.23
N PHE A 369 -11.32 -21.07 2.57
CA PHE A 369 -12.03 -19.94 1.95
C PHE A 369 -11.19 -18.66 1.82
#